data_AF-A0A496URJ1-F1
#
_entry.id   AF-A0A496URJ1-F1
#
_cell.length_a   1.000
_cell.length_b   1.000
_cell.length_c   1.000
_cell.angle_alpha   90.00
_cell.angle_beta   90.00
_cell.angle_gamma   90.00
#
_symmetry.space_group_name_H-M   'P 1'
#
loop_
_entity.id
_entity.type
_entity.pdbx_description
1 polymer ?
#
loop_
_entity_poly.entity_id
_entity_poly.type
_entity_poly.pdbx_seq_one_letter_code
_entity_poly.pdbx_strand_id
1 'polypeptide(L)'
;TNCRATSAVGQAIWVTSASYVELADNQLHGNYSSLDVDSGSRVVGTANVFTGGQIASTIDIASNGSVQLTSGHILKSGILAVETRWFFETTFIQDLTGNYWGTTDTDSIDAWIQDMNDDPAIHSVVDYLPIAETPLPAKRSSLGGIKALFR
;
A
#
# COMPACT_ATOMS: atom_id res chain seq x y z
N THR A 1 -13.87 4.66 -3.73
CA THR A 1 -13.34 5.66 -2.77
C THR A 1 -14.15 5.61 -1.50
N ASN A 2 -13.59 6.04 -0.35
CA ASN A 2 -14.25 5.98 0.97
C ASN A 2 -14.75 4.59 1.36
N CYS A 3 -14.10 3.54 0.85
CA CYS A 3 -14.48 2.17 1.15
C CYS A 3 -13.66 1.62 2.31
N ARG A 4 -14.26 0.69 3.07
CA ARG A 4 -13.53 -0.19 3.97
C ARG A 4 -13.62 -1.61 3.42
N ALA A 5 -12.48 -2.24 3.16
CA ALA A 5 -12.40 -3.64 2.77
C ALA A 5 -11.59 -4.42 3.81
N THR A 6 -12.14 -5.53 4.29
CA THR A 6 -11.50 -6.39 5.28
C THR A 6 -11.56 -7.84 4.84
N SER A 7 -10.44 -8.55 4.85
CA SER A 7 -10.36 -9.98 4.56
C SER A 7 -9.62 -10.71 5.68
N ALA A 8 -10.25 -11.74 6.25
CA ALA A 8 -9.69 -12.51 7.36
C ALA A 8 -8.68 -13.58 6.91
N VAL A 9 -8.65 -13.91 5.62
CA VAL A 9 -7.81 -15.00 5.10
C VAL A 9 -7.03 -14.62 3.85
N GLY A 10 -7.56 -13.72 3.02
CA GLY A 10 -6.97 -13.36 1.72
C GLY A 10 -6.58 -11.89 1.64
N GLN A 11 -6.48 -11.42 0.41
CA GLN A 11 -6.25 -10.01 0.11
C GLN A 11 -7.48 -9.16 0.40
N ALA A 12 -7.31 -7.89 0.75
CA ALA A 12 -8.44 -6.94 0.73
C ALA A 12 -8.78 -6.53 -0.71
N ILE A 13 -7.77 -6.27 -1.54
CA ILE A 13 -7.92 -6.06 -2.99
C ILE A 13 -6.80 -6.82 -3.70
N TRP A 14 -7.16 -7.53 -4.78
CA TRP A 14 -6.23 -8.12 -5.73
C TRP A 14 -6.48 -7.53 -7.12
N VAL A 15 -5.46 -6.92 -7.71
CA VAL A 15 -5.49 -6.30 -9.03
C VAL A 15 -4.59 -7.09 -9.96
N THR A 16 -5.17 -7.67 -11.00
CA THR A 16 -4.49 -8.59 -11.92
C THR A 16 -4.96 -8.38 -13.36
N SER A 17 -4.36 -9.11 -14.31
CA SER A 17 -4.73 -9.15 -15.72
C SER A 17 -4.60 -7.80 -16.43
N ALA A 18 -3.46 -7.12 -16.25
CA ALA A 18 -3.16 -5.82 -16.84
C ALA A 18 -4.24 -4.76 -16.58
N SER A 19 -4.80 -4.75 -15.36
CA SER A 19 -5.87 -3.84 -14.97
C SER A 19 -5.32 -2.51 -14.45
N TYR A 20 -6.16 -1.48 -14.48
CA TYR A 20 -5.88 -0.17 -13.89
C TYR A 20 -6.93 0.16 -12.82
N VAL A 21 -6.48 0.55 -11.63
CA VAL A 21 -7.34 0.92 -10.49
C VAL A 21 -6.88 2.22 -9.86
N GLU A 22 -7.86 3.10 -9.56
CA GLU A 22 -7.64 4.31 -8.77
C GLU A 22 -8.27 4.17 -7.38
N LEU A 23 -7.45 4.39 -6.35
CA LEU A 23 -7.87 4.32 -4.95
C LEU A 23 -7.78 5.69 -4.29
N ALA A 24 -8.88 6.17 -3.71
CA ALA A 24 -8.83 7.35 -2.84
C ALA A 24 -9.64 7.16 -1.57
N ASP A 25 -9.07 7.62 -0.45
CA ASP A 25 -9.71 7.64 0.87
C ASP A 25 -10.20 6.25 1.36
N ASN A 26 -9.53 5.16 1.00
CA ASN A 26 -9.95 3.81 1.41
C ASN A 26 -9.19 3.31 2.65
N GLN A 27 -9.81 2.40 3.39
CA GLN A 27 -9.18 1.63 4.48
C GLN A 27 -9.18 0.16 4.11
N LEU A 28 -8.00 -0.40 3.87
CA LEU A 28 -7.83 -1.74 3.33
C LEU A 28 -7.06 -2.61 4.34
N HIS A 29 -7.68 -3.73 4.70
CA HIS A 29 -7.11 -4.68 5.64
C HIS A 29 -7.27 -6.12 5.15
N GLY A 30 -6.22 -6.76 4.67
CA GLY A 30 -6.26 -8.18 4.33
C GLY A 30 -5.26 -8.97 5.16
N ASN A 31 -5.64 -10.19 5.55
CA ASN A 31 -4.75 -11.07 6.31
C ASN A 31 -3.59 -11.58 5.45
N TYR A 32 -3.82 -11.83 4.16
CA TYR A 32 -2.75 -12.18 3.22
C TYR A 32 -1.94 -10.95 2.81
N SER A 33 -2.61 -9.95 2.21
CA SER A 33 -2.10 -8.62 1.93
C SER A 33 -3.24 -7.60 1.92
N SER A 34 -2.98 -6.32 2.16
CA SER A 34 -4.00 -5.27 1.98
C SER A 34 -4.25 -4.99 0.50
N LEU A 35 -3.17 -5.01 -0.27
CA LEU A 35 -3.16 -4.77 -1.71
C LEU A 35 -2.19 -5.76 -2.36
N ASP A 36 -2.66 -6.44 -3.39
CA ASP A 36 -1.87 -7.31 -4.26
C ASP A 36 -2.01 -6.80 -5.69
N VAL A 37 -0.88 -6.44 -6.31
CA VAL A 37 -0.81 -5.89 -7.66
C VAL A 37 0.09 -6.75 -8.51
N ASP A 38 -0.49 -7.42 -9.50
CA ASP A 38 0.19 -8.45 -10.26
C ASP A 38 -0.09 -8.34 -11.77
N SER A 39 0.66 -9.11 -12.57
CA SER A 39 0.38 -9.35 -13.99
C SER A 39 0.29 -8.06 -14.82
N GLY A 40 1.29 -7.18 -14.66
CA GLY A 40 1.36 -5.90 -15.38
C GLY A 40 0.29 -4.88 -15.00
N SER A 41 -0.41 -5.09 -13.88
CA SER A 41 -1.47 -4.18 -13.43
C SER A 41 -0.89 -2.91 -12.80
N ARG A 42 -1.71 -1.85 -12.76
CA ARG A 42 -1.34 -0.56 -12.21
C ARG A 42 -2.37 -0.08 -11.20
N VAL A 43 -1.88 0.37 -10.04
CA VAL A 43 -2.70 1.02 -9.02
C VAL A 43 -2.14 2.39 -8.74
N VAL A 44 -2.99 3.41 -8.84
CA VAL A 44 -2.65 4.76 -8.37
C VAL A 44 -3.59 5.15 -7.24
N GLY A 45 -3.14 5.99 -6.32
CA GLY A 45 -4.02 6.40 -5.25
C GLY A 45 -3.47 7.40 -4.27
N THR A 46 -4.40 7.96 -3.49
CA THR A 46 -4.09 8.94 -2.46
C THR A 46 -4.95 8.74 -1.22
N ALA A 47 -4.46 9.17 -0.06
CA ALA A 47 -5.23 9.15 1.19
C ALA A 47 -5.76 7.76 1.60
N ASN A 48 -5.09 6.69 1.17
CA ASN A 48 -5.47 5.32 1.54
C ASN A 48 -4.71 4.85 2.78
N VAL A 49 -5.32 3.97 3.55
CA VAL A 49 -4.74 3.33 4.73
C VAL A 49 -4.65 1.83 4.47
N PHE A 50 -3.43 1.31 4.39
CA PHE A 50 -3.15 -0.11 4.19
C PHE A 50 -2.63 -0.71 5.49
N THR A 51 -3.28 -1.78 5.95
CA THR A 51 -2.91 -2.51 7.19
C THR A 51 -3.11 -4.01 7.02
N GLY A 52 -2.44 -4.83 7.82
CA GLY A 52 -2.51 -6.29 7.69
C GLY A 52 -1.31 -6.83 6.89
N GLY A 53 -1.50 -7.92 6.16
CA GLY A 53 -0.40 -8.63 5.52
C GLY A 53 0.37 -9.52 6.49
N GLN A 54 -0.35 -10.33 7.28
CA GLN A 54 0.25 -11.25 8.26
C GLN A 54 0.90 -12.47 7.61
N ILE A 55 0.39 -12.88 6.44
CA ILE A 55 0.88 -14.07 5.72
C ILE A 55 1.97 -13.69 4.70
N ALA A 56 1.79 -12.61 3.95
CA ALA A 56 2.78 -12.08 3.03
C ALA A 56 3.27 -10.70 3.51
N SER A 57 2.91 -9.65 2.78
CA SER A 57 3.25 -8.25 3.05
C SER A 57 1.99 -7.38 3.07
N THR A 58 2.08 -6.17 3.63
CA THR A 58 0.94 -5.23 3.59
C THR A 58 0.60 -4.84 2.15
N ILE A 59 1.61 -4.61 1.31
CA ILE A 59 1.48 -4.40 -0.13
C ILE A 59 2.39 -5.39 -0.86
N ASP A 60 1.80 -6.29 -1.65
CA ASP A 60 2.49 -7.26 -2.49
C ASP A 60 2.43 -6.81 -3.95
N ILE A 61 3.59 -6.72 -4.61
CA ILE A 61 3.71 -6.26 -6.00
C ILE A 61 4.49 -7.30 -6.78
N ALA A 62 3.87 -7.89 -7.78
CA ALA A 62 4.44 -8.99 -8.53
C ALA A 62 4.32 -8.81 -10.05
N SER A 63 5.16 -9.53 -10.80
CA SER A 63 5.07 -9.70 -12.26
C SER A 63 4.80 -8.41 -13.03
N ASN A 64 5.69 -7.43 -12.89
CA ASN A 64 5.59 -6.10 -13.54
C ASN A 64 4.40 -5.24 -13.08
N GLY A 65 3.81 -5.56 -11.93
CA GLY A 65 2.85 -4.68 -11.24
C GLY A 65 3.48 -3.32 -10.91
N SER A 66 2.66 -2.26 -10.95
CA SER A 66 3.11 -0.91 -10.64
C SER A 66 2.17 -0.20 -9.68
N VAL A 67 2.75 0.51 -8.72
CA VAL A 67 2.00 1.34 -7.78
C VAL A 67 2.52 2.76 -7.75
N GLN A 68 1.58 3.71 -7.61
CA GLN A 68 1.86 5.08 -7.23
C GLN A 68 0.87 5.48 -6.14
N LEU A 69 1.28 5.38 -4.89
CA LEU A 69 0.42 5.60 -3.72
C LEU A 69 1.05 6.69 -2.87
N THR A 70 0.32 7.77 -2.62
CA THR A 70 0.87 8.94 -1.91
C THR A 70 -0.08 9.45 -0.84
N SER A 71 0.45 10.24 0.10
CA SER A 71 -0.37 10.89 1.14
C SER A 71 -1.26 9.90 1.89
N GLY A 72 -0.77 8.69 2.16
CA GLY A 72 -1.49 7.57 2.76
C GLY A 72 -0.81 7.05 4.03
N HIS A 73 -1.27 5.90 4.51
CA HIS A 73 -0.60 5.10 5.54
C HIS A 73 -0.24 3.73 4.97
N ILE A 74 1.01 3.31 5.14
CA ILE A 74 1.47 1.96 4.82
C ILE A 74 2.02 1.38 6.12
N LEU A 75 1.21 0.58 6.81
CA LEU A 75 1.54 0.10 8.15
C LEU A 75 1.87 -1.38 8.11
N LYS A 76 3.13 -1.70 8.40
CA LYS A 76 3.58 -3.07 8.61
C LYS A 76 2.77 -3.74 9.71
N SER A 77 2.13 -4.86 9.38
CA SER A 77 1.44 -5.69 10.36
C SER A 77 2.08 -7.08 10.51
N GLY A 78 2.63 -7.63 9.44
CA GLY A 78 3.28 -8.96 9.42
C GLY A 78 4.77 -8.89 9.14
N ILE A 79 5.25 -9.68 8.16
CA ILE A 79 6.67 -9.87 7.87
C ILE A 79 7.28 -8.62 7.23
N LEU A 80 6.66 -8.10 6.17
CA LEU A 80 7.09 -6.93 5.41
C LEU A 80 5.94 -5.90 5.28
N ALA A 81 6.29 -4.64 5.10
CA ALA A 81 5.35 -3.60 4.68
C ALA A 81 5.12 -3.67 3.17
N VAL A 82 6.18 -3.82 2.39
CA VAL A 82 6.12 -3.91 0.93
C VAL A 82 7.03 -5.04 0.47
N GLU A 83 6.52 -5.88 -0.42
CA GLU A 83 7.32 -6.88 -1.10
C GLU A 83 7.19 -6.69 -2.60
N THR A 84 8.32 -6.71 -3.30
CA THR A 84 8.35 -6.79 -4.76
C THR A 84 8.95 -8.13 -5.19
N ARG A 85 8.33 -8.79 -6.16
CA ARG A 85 8.79 -10.12 -6.62
C ARG A 85 8.52 -10.35 -8.10
N TRP A 86 9.33 -11.19 -8.72
CA TRP A 86 9.18 -11.60 -10.14
C TRP A 86 9.28 -10.46 -11.16
N PHE A 87 10.26 -9.57 -10.97
CA PHE A 87 10.67 -8.54 -11.93
C PHE A 87 12.02 -8.92 -12.54
N PHE A 88 12.07 -9.23 -13.84
CA PHE A 88 13.25 -9.88 -14.46
C PHE A 88 13.93 -9.09 -15.58
N GLU A 89 13.25 -8.13 -16.20
CA GLU A 89 13.73 -7.52 -17.46
C GLU A 89 14.19 -6.09 -17.26
N THR A 90 13.29 -5.21 -16.83
CA THR A 90 13.54 -3.77 -16.66
C THR A 90 13.33 -3.37 -15.21
N THR A 91 14.09 -2.40 -14.71
CA THR A 91 13.87 -1.85 -13.37
C THR A 91 12.60 -1.01 -13.31
N PHE A 92 11.69 -1.37 -12.40
CA PHE A 92 10.49 -0.59 -12.07
C PHE A 92 10.73 0.27 -10.84
N ILE A 93 10.09 1.44 -10.79
CA ILE A 93 10.07 2.29 -9.59
C ILE A 93 8.64 2.27 -9.06
N GLN A 94 8.49 1.84 -7.81
CA GLN A 94 7.23 1.87 -7.08
C GLN A 94 7.20 3.17 -6.25
N ASP A 95 6.40 4.15 -6.68
CA ASP A 95 6.32 5.45 -6.02
C ASP A 95 5.40 5.35 -4.79
N LEU A 96 6.01 5.25 -3.62
CA LEU A 96 5.37 5.22 -2.31
C LEU A 96 5.79 6.44 -1.46
N THR A 97 6.12 7.55 -2.13
CA THR A 97 6.55 8.78 -1.48
C THR A 97 5.40 9.47 -0.75
N GLY A 98 5.73 10.23 0.30
CA GLY A 98 4.77 11.02 1.06
C GLY A 98 3.76 10.20 1.87
N ASN A 99 4.05 8.92 2.15
CA ASN A 99 3.23 8.09 3.04
C ASN A 99 3.76 8.12 4.48
N TYR A 100 2.86 7.89 5.42
CA TYR A 100 3.20 7.64 6.82
C TYR A 100 3.40 6.14 7.02
N TRP A 101 4.57 5.77 7.56
CA TRP A 101 4.96 4.38 7.75
C TRP A 101 4.81 3.90 9.20
N GLY A 102 4.43 4.78 10.12
CA GLY A 102 4.47 4.48 11.57
C GLY A 102 5.79 4.87 12.24
N THR A 103 6.79 5.24 11.45
CA THR A 103 8.11 5.72 11.88
C THR A 103 8.68 6.67 10.80
N THR A 104 9.69 7.45 11.17
CA THR A 104 10.53 8.23 10.24
C THR A 104 11.96 7.69 10.15
N ASP A 105 12.26 6.61 10.87
CA ASP A 105 13.55 5.92 10.81
C ASP A 105 13.66 5.12 9.50
N THR A 106 14.59 5.53 8.64
CA THR A 106 14.80 4.94 7.31
C THR A 106 15.30 3.50 7.42
N ASP A 107 16.17 3.21 8.40
CA ASP A 107 16.71 1.85 8.57
C ASP A 107 15.59 0.86 8.93
N SER A 108 14.61 1.31 9.71
CA SER A 108 13.41 0.54 9.99
C SER A 108 12.55 0.32 8.73
N ILE A 109 12.36 1.34 7.90
CA ILE A 109 11.54 1.23 6.68
C ILE A 109 12.23 0.35 5.63
N ASP A 110 13.55 0.50 5.46
CA ASP A 110 14.37 -0.35 4.58
C ASP A 110 14.23 -1.82 4.99
N ALA A 111 14.33 -2.14 6.28
CA ALA A 111 14.15 -3.50 6.79
C ALA A 111 12.71 -4.06 6.64
N TRP A 112 11.74 -3.22 6.26
CA TRP A 112 10.34 -3.62 6.03
C TRP A 112 10.00 -3.76 4.55
N ILE A 113 10.93 -3.38 3.68
CA ILE A 113 10.80 -3.46 2.23
C ILE A 113 11.65 -4.66 1.78
N GLN A 114 11.15 -5.39 0.78
CA GLN A 114 11.97 -6.30 0.00
C GLN A 114 11.94 -5.84 -1.45
N ASP A 115 13.08 -5.38 -1.95
CA ASP A 115 13.22 -4.87 -3.30
C ASP A 115 14.61 -5.14 -3.90
N MET A 116 14.95 -4.45 -5.00
CA MET A 116 16.24 -4.57 -5.68
C MET A 116 17.46 -4.28 -4.79
N ASN A 117 17.31 -3.49 -3.73
CA ASN A 117 18.39 -3.17 -2.81
C ASN A 117 18.76 -4.38 -1.92
N ASP A 118 17.79 -5.24 -1.63
CA ASP A 118 17.99 -6.50 -0.88
C ASP A 118 18.43 -7.64 -1.80
N ASP A 119 17.81 -7.75 -2.98
CA ASP A 119 18.13 -8.75 -4.00
C ASP A 119 18.21 -8.10 -5.39
N PRO A 120 19.42 -7.91 -5.95
CA PRO A 120 19.60 -7.33 -7.28
C PRO A 120 18.94 -8.12 -8.43
N ALA A 121 18.53 -9.38 -8.22
CA ALA A 121 17.77 -10.15 -9.19
C ALA A 121 16.29 -9.71 -9.30
N ILE A 122 15.80 -8.92 -8.33
CA ILE A 122 14.47 -8.31 -8.36
C ILE A 122 14.60 -6.92 -9.00
N HIS A 123 14.19 -6.77 -10.26
CA HIS A 123 14.29 -5.49 -10.97
C HIS A 123 13.13 -4.54 -10.60
N SER A 124 12.93 -4.26 -9.31
CA SER A 124 11.95 -3.28 -8.81
C SER A 124 12.50 -2.59 -7.58
N VAL A 125 12.41 -1.26 -7.53
CA VAL A 125 12.86 -0.42 -6.41
C VAL A 125 11.65 0.27 -5.81
N VAL A 126 11.55 0.30 -4.49
CA VAL A 126 10.53 1.05 -3.76
C VAL A 126 11.10 2.41 -3.38
N ASP A 127 10.50 3.48 -3.90
CA ASP A 127 10.83 4.84 -3.50
C ASP A 127 9.82 5.34 -2.46
N TYR A 128 10.27 5.49 -1.22
CA TYR A 128 9.43 5.92 -0.10
C TYR A 128 9.77 7.32 0.42
N LEU A 129 10.80 7.99 -0.13
CA LEU A 129 11.24 9.30 0.33
C LEU A 129 10.65 10.42 -0.54
N PRO A 130 10.12 11.50 0.05
CA PRO A 130 10.12 11.83 1.48
C PRO A 130 9.05 11.06 2.30
N ILE A 131 9.33 10.81 3.58
CA ILE A 131 8.37 10.20 4.51
C ILE A 131 7.44 11.27 5.08
N ALA A 132 6.14 10.97 5.23
CA ALA A 132 5.25 11.83 6.00
C ALA A 132 5.52 11.64 7.51
N GLU A 133 5.88 12.71 8.22
CA GLU A 133 6.19 12.66 9.66
C GLU A 133 4.96 12.46 10.55
N THR A 134 3.79 12.86 10.06
CA THR A 134 2.54 12.76 10.81
C THR A 134 1.53 11.89 10.07
N PRO A 135 0.74 11.09 10.80
CA PRO A 135 -0.34 10.35 10.17
C PRO A 135 -1.34 11.34 9.59
N LEU A 136 -1.92 11.00 8.42
CA LEU A 136 -3.16 11.62 7.93
C LEU A 136 -4.13 11.89 9.09
N PRO A 137 -4.68 13.12 9.16
CA PRO A 137 -5.70 13.44 10.15
C PRO A 137 -6.84 12.44 10.06
N ALA A 138 -7.18 11.79 11.18
CA ALA A 138 -8.39 11.00 11.25
C ALA A 138 -9.56 11.90 10.84
N LYS A 139 -10.21 11.62 9.70
CA LYS A 139 -11.42 12.34 9.29
C LYS A 139 -12.41 12.23 10.44
N ARG A 140 -12.65 13.34 11.14
CA ARG A 140 -13.74 13.44 12.09
C ARG A 140 -15.01 13.33 11.26
N SER A 141 -15.68 12.18 11.30
CA SER A 141 -17.10 12.11 10.97
C SER A 141 -17.81 13.05 11.92
N SER A 142 -18.03 14.30 11.50
CA SER A 142 -18.70 15.25 12.36
C SER A 142 -20.13 14.74 12.58
N LEU A 143 -20.50 14.52 13.85
CA LEU A 143 -21.87 14.18 14.25
C LEU A 143 -22.92 15.19 13.71
N GLY A 144 -22.48 16.36 13.25
CA GLY A 144 -23.31 17.35 12.56
C GLY A 144 -23.91 16.87 11.24
N GLY A 145 -23.20 16.02 10.47
CA GLY A 145 -23.73 15.46 9.23
C GLY A 145 -24.85 14.42 9.46
N ILE A 146 -24.77 13.66 10.55
CA ILE A 146 -25.79 12.66 10.92
C ILE A 146 -27.08 13.35 11.35
N LYS A 147 -27.02 14.49 12.05
CA LYS A 147 -28.21 15.26 12.44
C LYS A 147 -28.95 15.91 11.27
N ALA A 148 -28.31 16.08 10.11
CA ALA A 148 -28.93 16.61 8.91
C ALA A 148 -29.72 15.55 8.11
N LEU A 149 -29.46 14.26 8.35
CA LEU A 149 -30.12 13.13 7.67
C LEU A 149 -31.44 12.70 8.34
N PHE A 150 -31.75 13.21 9.52
CA PHE A 150 -32.99 12.92 10.27
C PHE A 150 -33.90 14.17 10.39
N ARG A 151 -33.93 15.02 9.36
CA ARG A 151 -34.89 16.13 9.27
C ARG A 151 -35.90 15.87 8.16
#